data_AF-A0A437JL31-F1
#
_entry.id   AF-A0A437JL31-F1
#
_cell.length_a   1.000
_cell.length_b   1.000
_cell.length_c   1.000
_cell.angle_alpha   90.00
_cell.angle_beta   90.00
_cell.angle_gamma   90.00
#
_symmetry.space_group_name_H-M   'P 1'
#
loop_
_entity.id
_entity.type
_entity.pdbx_description
1 polymer ?
#
loop_
_entity_poly.entity_id
_entity_poly.type
_entity_poly.pdbx_seq_one_letter_code
_entity_poly.pdbx_strand_id
1 'polypeptide(L)'
;MEYNPFTERHSAIQRQVRSTEDEREECSQQLVWHSNFNLDAEAEALAASKRQAGRIRSAFDGLKERRNREAAKEGQLSHDAKLGLDPRRWFSAERIQHAKERDEARERLAELDKDIAKHEAEAAKVLQVCQQRQARLDRYRSLKPLELKAKLRALELRLEQLRPELAKLLADKQRVDALLSAPLLEQHQLNDRLASLEGEVTLAESFERRLSGASNSYERAMVHEECSKAFGGESGPGRVKQKKQRDMQAVRRNLEKVEARLKQIGQLASRPISTLVLDGNNLCYEGREFIGLAPLHALTYALAGSYHVIVVFDASIRRLLRMNDQQVAYGFPREVMVHIVASKQAADQTVLESASTSDAYVISNDRFRDFTDKAVVSGQRLIRHEIVAGKVLIHDLNLAVSFEQEGRSFGDGHAI
;
A
#
# COMPACT_ATOMS: atom_id res chain seq x y z
N MET A 1 -0.72 0.83 10.66
CA MET A 1 -1.57 1.56 11.63
C MET A 1 -2.57 0.58 12.16
N GLU A 2 -2.38 0.13 13.40
CA GLU A 2 -3.10 -0.99 14.03
C GLU A 2 -4.64 -0.81 14.05
N TYR A 3 -5.11 0.44 14.11
CA TYR A 3 -6.54 0.75 14.30
C TYR A 3 -7.32 1.05 13.01
N ASN A 4 -6.67 1.32 11.88
CA ASN A 4 -7.36 1.63 10.63
C ASN A 4 -7.55 0.35 9.79
N PRO A 5 -8.79 -0.18 9.67
CA PRO A 5 -9.06 -1.45 9.01
C PRO A 5 -8.78 -1.44 7.50
N PHE A 6 -8.71 -0.26 6.89
CA PHE A 6 -8.47 -0.12 5.45
C PHE A 6 -6.99 -0.18 5.07
N THR A 7 -6.07 -0.04 6.04
CA THR A 7 -4.62 0.06 5.78
C THR A 7 -4.08 -1.13 4.99
N GLU A 8 -4.39 -2.35 5.44
CA GLU A 8 -3.87 -3.58 4.83
C GLU A 8 -4.49 -3.81 3.46
N ARG A 9 -5.81 -3.68 3.34
CA ARG A 9 -6.54 -3.87 2.08
C ARG A 9 -6.12 -2.85 1.02
N HIS A 10 -5.96 -1.58 1.39
CA HIS A 10 -5.43 -0.55 0.51
C HIS A 10 -4.02 -0.94 0.02
N SER A 11 -3.13 -1.34 0.93
CA SER A 11 -1.75 -1.72 0.59
C SER A 11 -1.70 -2.98 -0.30
N ALA A 12 -2.62 -3.93 -0.11
CA ALA A 12 -2.75 -5.11 -0.95
C ALA A 12 -3.20 -4.74 -2.37
N ILE A 13 -4.28 -3.97 -2.52
CA ILE A 13 -4.79 -3.56 -3.84
C ILE A 13 -3.81 -2.64 -4.55
N GLN A 14 -3.13 -1.73 -3.83
CA GLN A 14 -2.09 -0.89 -4.41
C GLN A 14 -0.93 -1.73 -4.99
N ARG A 15 -0.51 -2.80 -4.30
CA ARG A 15 0.49 -3.74 -4.84
C ARG A 15 -0.03 -4.48 -6.07
N GLN A 16 -1.30 -4.90 -6.06
CA GLN A 16 -1.90 -5.57 -7.22
C GLN A 16 -1.99 -4.64 -8.43
N VAL A 17 -2.38 -3.37 -8.26
CA VAL A 17 -2.39 -2.38 -9.33
C VAL A 17 -1.00 -2.21 -9.92
N ARG A 18 0.03 -1.98 -9.08
CA ARG A 18 1.42 -1.84 -9.54
C ARG A 18 1.89 -3.06 -10.33
N SER A 19 1.71 -4.27 -9.78
CA SER A 19 2.09 -5.51 -10.46
C SER A 19 1.37 -5.68 -11.80
N THR A 20 0.08 -5.30 -11.87
CA THR A 20 -0.71 -5.40 -13.11
C THR A 20 -0.26 -4.35 -14.14
N GLU A 21 0.13 -3.15 -13.70
CA GLU A 21 0.69 -2.10 -14.55
C GLU A 21 2.06 -2.50 -15.10
N ASP A 22 2.94 -3.06 -14.26
CA ASP A 22 4.25 -3.56 -14.66
C ASP A 22 4.12 -4.68 -15.72
N GLU A 23 3.22 -5.64 -15.49
CA GLU A 23 2.94 -6.70 -16.48
C GLU A 23 2.35 -6.17 -17.78
N ARG A 24 1.48 -5.16 -17.70
CA ARG A 24 0.89 -4.51 -18.89
C ARG A 24 1.98 -3.82 -19.70
N GLU A 25 2.85 -3.09 -19.04
CA GLU A 25 3.95 -2.37 -19.67
C GLU A 25 4.93 -3.35 -20.33
N GLU A 26 5.27 -4.46 -19.66
CA GLU A 26 6.10 -5.51 -20.26
C GLU A 26 5.45 -6.10 -21.52
N CYS A 27 4.16 -6.46 -21.46
CA CYS A 27 3.44 -6.98 -22.63
C CYS A 27 3.40 -5.97 -23.78
N SER A 28 3.17 -4.69 -23.46
CA SER A 28 3.17 -3.59 -24.42
C SER A 28 4.54 -3.46 -25.10
N GLN A 29 5.63 -3.44 -24.33
CA GLN A 29 6.99 -3.38 -24.84
C GLN A 29 7.33 -4.57 -25.74
N GLN A 30 6.93 -5.78 -25.36
CA GLN A 30 7.13 -6.97 -26.19
C GLN A 30 6.37 -6.88 -27.52
N LEU A 31 5.14 -6.36 -27.52
CA LEU A 31 4.35 -6.15 -28.74
C LEU A 31 4.96 -5.07 -29.64
N VAL A 32 5.39 -3.94 -29.06
CA VAL A 32 6.08 -2.87 -29.80
C VAL A 32 7.36 -3.41 -30.42
N TRP A 33 8.18 -4.11 -29.64
CA TRP A 33 9.39 -4.77 -30.13
C TRP A 33 9.09 -5.71 -31.30
N HIS A 34 8.08 -6.58 -31.17
CA HIS A 34 7.71 -7.51 -32.23
C HIS A 34 7.19 -6.79 -33.48
N SER A 35 6.39 -5.73 -33.32
CA SER A 35 5.84 -4.97 -34.45
C SER A 35 6.91 -4.21 -35.24
N ASN A 36 7.98 -3.77 -34.56
CA ASN A 36 9.10 -3.06 -35.16
C ASN A 36 10.23 -3.99 -35.60
N PHE A 37 10.12 -5.30 -35.37
CA PHE A 37 11.16 -6.25 -35.71
C PHE A 37 11.17 -6.53 -37.21
N ASN A 38 12.24 -6.15 -37.90
CA ASN A 38 12.43 -6.44 -39.31
C ASN A 38 13.04 -7.84 -39.48
N LEU A 39 12.19 -8.82 -39.76
CA LEU A 39 12.57 -10.22 -39.92
C LEU A 39 13.58 -10.42 -41.05
N ASP A 40 13.36 -9.78 -42.20
CA ASP A 40 14.18 -9.96 -43.39
C ASP A 40 15.57 -9.38 -43.17
N ALA A 41 15.67 -8.16 -42.64
CA ALA A 41 16.95 -7.53 -42.35
C ALA A 41 17.79 -8.31 -41.32
N GLU A 42 17.16 -8.87 -40.29
CA GLU A 42 17.88 -9.69 -39.29
C GLU A 42 18.28 -11.06 -39.85
N ALA A 43 17.45 -11.68 -40.70
CA ALA A 43 17.78 -12.93 -41.39
C ALA A 43 18.95 -12.74 -42.38
N GLU A 44 18.94 -11.66 -43.16
CA GLU A 44 20.02 -11.28 -44.07
C GLU A 44 21.32 -11.01 -43.31
N ALA A 45 21.24 -10.25 -42.21
CA ALA A 45 22.40 -9.95 -41.38
C ALA A 45 22.98 -11.21 -40.74
N LEU A 46 22.14 -12.15 -40.26
CA LEU A 46 22.61 -13.44 -39.77
C LEU A 46 23.30 -14.26 -40.88
N ALA A 47 22.74 -14.31 -42.08
CA ALA A 47 23.35 -14.99 -43.21
C ALA A 47 24.71 -14.37 -43.57
N ALA A 48 24.81 -13.04 -43.54
CA ALA A 48 26.07 -12.32 -43.75
C ALA A 48 27.12 -12.66 -42.66
N SER A 49 26.74 -12.66 -41.39
CA SER A 49 27.63 -13.04 -40.29
C SER A 49 28.07 -14.50 -40.38
N LYS A 50 27.19 -15.43 -40.77
CA LYS A 50 27.56 -16.84 -41.01
C LYS A 50 28.56 -16.98 -42.16
N ARG A 51 28.39 -16.23 -43.25
CA ARG A 51 29.35 -16.18 -44.36
C ARG A 51 30.71 -15.65 -43.91
N GLN A 52 30.72 -14.57 -43.11
CA GLN A 52 31.95 -14.03 -42.54
C GLN A 52 32.66 -15.03 -41.61
N ALA A 53 31.91 -15.72 -40.75
CA ALA A 53 32.45 -16.77 -39.90
C ALA A 53 33.09 -17.90 -40.72
N GLY A 54 32.44 -18.31 -41.82
CA GLY A 54 32.99 -19.28 -42.76
C GLY A 54 34.31 -18.82 -43.38
N ARG A 55 34.39 -17.55 -43.83
CA ARG A 55 35.63 -16.97 -44.39
C ARG A 55 36.77 -16.94 -43.39
N ILE A 56 36.52 -16.48 -42.16
CA ILE A 56 37.53 -16.43 -41.10
C ILE A 56 38.02 -17.84 -40.78
N ARG A 57 37.09 -18.81 -40.69
CA ARG A 57 37.44 -20.20 -40.43
C ARG A 57 38.34 -20.79 -41.53
N SER A 58 38.00 -20.58 -42.80
CA SER A 58 38.84 -21.03 -43.92
C SER A 58 40.22 -20.36 -43.91
N ALA A 59 40.31 -19.07 -43.60
CA ALA A 59 41.59 -18.36 -43.47
C ALA A 59 42.43 -18.91 -42.31
N PHE A 60 41.79 -19.16 -41.16
CA PHE A 60 42.41 -19.73 -39.97
C PHE A 60 42.95 -21.15 -40.21
N ASP A 61 42.17 -22.01 -40.89
CA ASP A 61 42.60 -23.36 -41.25
C ASP A 61 43.82 -23.30 -42.19
N GLY A 62 43.82 -22.38 -43.17
CA GLY A 62 44.98 -22.13 -44.03
C GLY A 62 46.22 -21.63 -43.28
N LEU A 63 46.07 -20.77 -42.28
CA LEU A 63 47.18 -20.35 -41.43
C LEU A 63 47.74 -21.50 -40.60
N LYS A 64 46.87 -22.36 -40.03
CA LYS A 64 47.30 -23.55 -39.30
C LYS A 64 48.09 -24.51 -40.17
N GLU A 65 47.64 -24.75 -41.40
CA GLU A 65 48.40 -25.58 -42.35
C GLU A 65 49.77 -24.98 -42.67
N ARG A 66 49.85 -23.67 -42.92
CA ARG A 66 51.12 -22.97 -43.18
C ARG A 66 52.06 -23.06 -41.97
N ARG A 67 51.53 -22.83 -40.77
CA ARG A 67 52.26 -22.94 -39.50
C ARG A 67 52.80 -24.34 -39.28
N ASN A 68 52.02 -25.39 -39.58
CA ASN A 68 52.47 -26.77 -39.48
C ASN A 68 53.59 -27.10 -40.48
N ARG A 69 53.52 -26.59 -41.71
CA ARG A 69 54.59 -26.76 -42.71
C ARG A 69 55.88 -26.05 -42.31
N GLU A 70 55.79 -24.80 -41.84
CA GLU A 70 56.96 -24.06 -41.35
C GLU A 70 57.54 -24.69 -40.07
N ALA A 71 56.71 -25.25 -39.19
CA ALA A 71 57.18 -25.96 -38.01
C ALA A 71 57.94 -27.24 -38.36
N ALA A 72 57.46 -28.00 -39.36
CA ALA A 72 58.17 -29.17 -39.87
C ALA A 72 59.52 -28.78 -40.50
N LYS A 73 59.55 -27.66 -41.24
CA LYS A 73 60.78 -27.12 -41.84
C LYS A 73 61.78 -26.65 -40.78
N GLU A 74 61.33 -25.90 -39.77
CA GLU A 74 62.16 -25.48 -38.64
C GLU A 74 62.73 -26.67 -37.89
N GLY A 75 61.93 -27.73 -37.66
CA GLY A 75 62.39 -28.95 -37.01
C GLY A 75 63.48 -29.69 -37.80
N GLN A 76 63.36 -29.74 -39.13
CA GLN A 76 64.40 -30.28 -40.02
C GLN A 76 65.68 -29.44 -39.98
N LEU A 77 65.57 -28.12 -40.19
CA LEU A 77 66.71 -27.19 -40.13
C LEU A 77 67.38 -27.18 -38.75
N SER A 78 66.60 -27.33 -37.68
CA SER A 78 67.13 -27.45 -36.32
C SER A 78 67.82 -28.79 -36.07
N HIS A 79 67.49 -29.85 -36.81
CA HIS A 79 68.25 -31.11 -36.78
C HIS A 79 69.57 -30.95 -37.54
N ASP A 80 69.52 -30.39 -38.74
CA ASP A 80 70.68 -30.24 -39.64
C ASP A 80 71.70 -29.21 -39.12
N ALA A 81 71.25 -28.22 -38.35
CA ALA A 81 72.10 -27.23 -37.70
C ALA A 81 72.81 -27.73 -36.42
N LYS A 82 72.57 -28.96 -35.95
CA LYS A 82 73.16 -29.47 -34.70
C LYS A 82 74.67 -29.67 -34.80
N LEU A 83 75.35 -29.45 -33.68
CA LEU A 83 76.73 -29.87 -33.47
C LEU A 83 76.76 -31.40 -33.34
N GLY A 84 77.16 -32.09 -34.40
CA GLY A 84 77.50 -33.52 -34.34
C GLY A 84 78.86 -33.77 -33.67
N LEU A 85 79.27 -35.04 -33.62
CA LEU A 85 80.57 -35.45 -33.08
C LEU A 85 81.77 -35.13 -33.99
N ASP A 86 81.54 -34.68 -35.23
CA ASP A 86 82.58 -34.36 -36.22
C ASP A 86 82.98 -32.86 -36.18
N PRO A 87 84.21 -32.53 -35.73
CA PRO A 87 84.69 -31.15 -35.62
C PRO A 87 84.80 -30.40 -36.95
N ARG A 88 84.94 -31.10 -38.08
CA ARG A 88 85.05 -30.46 -39.41
C ARG A 88 83.73 -29.82 -39.84
N ARG A 89 82.61 -30.36 -39.37
CA ARG A 89 81.28 -29.81 -39.64
C ARG A 89 80.93 -28.63 -38.73
N TRP A 90 81.70 -28.39 -37.66
CA TRP A 90 81.43 -27.34 -36.68
C TRP A 90 81.60 -25.91 -37.20
N PHE A 91 82.26 -25.71 -38.34
CA PHE A 91 82.36 -24.40 -39.00
C PHE A 91 82.02 -24.49 -40.49
N SER A 92 81.28 -25.54 -40.88
CA SER A 92 80.83 -25.69 -42.27
C SER A 92 79.85 -24.57 -42.64
N ALA A 93 80.02 -24.03 -43.84
CA ALA A 93 79.12 -23.01 -44.39
C ALA A 93 77.67 -23.51 -44.45
N GLU A 94 77.46 -24.79 -44.76
CA GLU A 94 76.14 -25.44 -44.80
C GLU A 94 75.43 -25.39 -43.43
N ARG A 95 76.12 -25.72 -42.34
CA ARG A 95 75.51 -25.68 -41.00
C ARG A 95 75.19 -24.25 -40.56
N ILE A 96 76.07 -23.29 -40.86
CA ILE A 96 75.82 -21.86 -40.57
C ILE A 96 74.60 -21.37 -41.36
N GLN A 97 74.47 -21.79 -42.62
CA GLN A 97 73.31 -21.48 -43.46
C GLN A 97 72.01 -22.10 -42.90
N HIS A 98 72.03 -23.38 -42.51
CA HIS A 98 70.87 -24.02 -41.87
C HIS A 98 70.48 -23.35 -40.54
N ALA A 99 71.45 -22.89 -39.74
CA ALA A 99 71.18 -22.15 -38.52
C ALA A 99 70.49 -20.80 -38.79
N LYS A 100 70.93 -20.07 -39.83
CA LYS A 100 70.29 -18.82 -40.26
C LYS A 100 68.87 -19.06 -40.78
N GLU A 101 68.68 -20.06 -41.64
CA GLU A 101 67.36 -20.42 -42.18
C GLU A 101 66.40 -20.91 -41.08
N ARG A 102 66.90 -21.59 -40.05
CA ARG A 102 66.13 -21.96 -38.85
C ARG A 102 65.65 -20.72 -38.12
N ASP A 103 66.52 -19.74 -37.89
CA ASP A 103 66.14 -18.52 -37.17
C ASP A 103 65.11 -17.71 -37.96
N GLU A 104 65.25 -17.63 -39.28
CA GLU A 104 64.21 -17.06 -40.17
C GLU A 104 62.89 -17.84 -40.11
N ALA A 105 62.93 -19.17 -40.06
CA ALA A 105 61.73 -20.01 -39.91
C ALA A 105 61.05 -19.80 -38.55
N ARG A 106 61.82 -19.60 -37.47
CA ARG A 106 61.29 -19.26 -36.14
C ARG A 106 60.60 -17.91 -36.11
N GLU A 107 61.17 -16.89 -36.76
CA GLU A 107 60.52 -15.58 -36.88
C GLU A 107 59.19 -15.69 -37.64
N ARG A 108 59.15 -16.46 -38.74
CA ARG A 108 57.90 -16.73 -39.48
C ARG A 108 56.87 -17.48 -38.65
N LEU A 109 57.29 -18.45 -37.84
CA LEU A 109 56.40 -19.16 -36.92
C LEU A 109 55.80 -18.22 -35.87
N ALA A 110 56.61 -17.35 -35.29
CA ALA A 110 56.14 -16.36 -34.32
C ALA A 110 55.10 -15.41 -34.94
N GLU A 111 55.30 -14.99 -36.19
CA GLU A 111 54.32 -14.14 -36.88
C GLU A 111 53.04 -14.90 -37.25
N LEU A 112 53.16 -16.16 -37.70
CA LEU A 112 51.99 -17.02 -37.94
C LEU A 112 51.19 -17.29 -36.66
N ASP A 113 51.86 -17.49 -35.52
CA ASP A 113 51.20 -17.70 -34.23
C ASP A 113 50.44 -16.43 -33.79
N LYS A 114 50.97 -15.22 -34.06
CA LYS A 114 50.23 -13.95 -33.84
C LYS A 114 49.02 -13.82 -34.75
N ASP A 115 49.16 -14.14 -36.04
CA ASP A 115 48.05 -14.07 -37.00
C ASP A 115 46.95 -15.08 -36.66
N ILE A 116 47.32 -16.29 -36.22
CA ILE A 116 46.40 -17.31 -35.73
C ILE A 116 45.61 -16.77 -34.53
N ALA A 117 46.29 -16.20 -33.52
CA ALA A 117 45.63 -15.64 -32.35
C ALA A 117 44.68 -14.49 -32.71
N LYS A 118 45.05 -13.65 -33.67
CA LYS A 118 44.21 -12.55 -34.18
C LYS A 118 42.93 -13.06 -34.84
N HIS A 119 43.05 -14.05 -35.74
CA HIS A 119 41.88 -14.63 -36.39
C HIS A 119 41.01 -15.47 -35.46
N GLU A 120 41.60 -16.09 -34.43
CA GLU A 120 40.84 -16.78 -33.38
C GLU A 120 39.98 -15.78 -32.57
N ALA A 121 40.56 -14.64 -32.16
CA ALA A 121 39.82 -13.58 -31.49
C ALA A 121 38.71 -12.98 -32.37
N GLU A 122 38.97 -12.82 -33.67
CA GLU A 122 37.98 -12.35 -34.64
C GLU A 122 36.83 -13.36 -34.84
N ALA A 123 37.16 -14.65 -34.96
CA ALA A 123 36.18 -15.73 -35.08
C ALA A 123 35.25 -15.78 -33.86
N ALA A 124 35.80 -15.64 -32.66
CA ALA A 124 35.02 -15.59 -31.42
C ALA A 124 34.00 -14.43 -31.41
N LYS A 125 34.41 -13.23 -31.84
CA LYS A 125 33.52 -12.07 -31.96
C LYS A 125 32.39 -12.31 -32.96
N VAL A 126 32.70 -12.83 -34.14
CA VAL A 126 31.68 -13.11 -35.17
C VAL A 126 30.73 -14.23 -34.74
N LEU A 127 31.22 -15.24 -34.02
CA LEU A 127 30.38 -16.30 -33.45
C LEU A 127 29.39 -15.73 -32.42
N GLN A 128 29.85 -14.84 -31.53
CA GLN A 128 28.97 -14.18 -30.56
C GLN A 128 27.87 -13.36 -31.26
N VAL A 129 28.21 -12.62 -32.31
CA VAL A 129 27.23 -11.88 -33.11
C VAL A 129 26.21 -12.83 -33.77
N CYS A 130 26.67 -13.96 -34.33
CA CYS A 130 25.78 -14.98 -34.89
C CYS A 130 24.81 -15.52 -33.85
N GLN A 131 25.29 -15.83 -32.64
CA GLN A 131 24.47 -16.35 -31.54
C GLN A 131 23.43 -15.32 -31.08
N GLN A 132 23.82 -14.05 -30.91
CA GLN A 132 22.91 -12.98 -30.52
C GLN A 132 21.80 -12.76 -31.56
N ARG A 133 22.14 -12.75 -32.85
CA ARG A 133 21.15 -12.60 -33.94
C ARG A 133 20.22 -13.81 -34.03
N GLN A 134 20.75 -15.02 -33.90
CA GLN A 134 19.94 -16.24 -33.86
C GLN A 134 18.95 -16.20 -32.69
N ALA A 135 19.40 -15.83 -31.49
CA ALA A 135 18.54 -15.69 -30.32
C ALA A 135 17.43 -14.65 -30.50
N ARG A 136 17.70 -13.53 -31.19
CA ARG A 136 16.67 -12.53 -31.53
C ARG A 136 15.62 -13.08 -32.48
N LEU A 137 16.03 -13.80 -33.53
CA LEU A 137 15.11 -14.45 -34.48
C LEU A 137 14.28 -15.54 -33.79
N ASP A 138 14.88 -16.33 -32.92
CA ASP A 138 14.19 -17.38 -32.17
C ASP A 138 13.17 -16.77 -31.19
N ARG A 139 13.54 -15.67 -30.50
CA ARG A 139 12.61 -14.88 -29.68
C ARG A 139 11.43 -14.33 -30.49
N TYR A 140 11.69 -13.81 -31.68
CA TYR A 140 10.62 -13.27 -32.54
C TYR A 140 9.62 -14.37 -32.93
N ARG A 141 10.14 -15.54 -33.33
CA ARG A 141 9.33 -16.69 -33.76
C ARG A 141 8.55 -17.35 -32.62
N SER A 142 9.11 -17.35 -31.40
CA SER A 142 8.45 -17.94 -30.24
C SER A 142 7.40 -17.03 -29.62
N LEU A 143 7.48 -15.71 -29.87
CA LEU A 143 6.49 -14.77 -29.41
C LEU A 143 5.15 -15.02 -30.13
N LYS A 144 4.06 -14.97 -29.37
CA LYS A 144 2.70 -15.14 -29.89
C LYS A 144 1.92 -13.84 -29.74
N PRO A 145 1.88 -12.98 -30.77
CA PRO A 145 1.29 -11.64 -30.65
C PRO A 145 -0.19 -11.63 -30.29
N LEU A 146 -0.96 -12.63 -30.75
CA LEU A 146 -2.39 -12.72 -30.44
C LEU A 146 -2.62 -13.04 -28.95
N GLU A 147 -1.84 -13.95 -28.37
CA GLU A 147 -1.90 -14.27 -26.93
C GLU A 147 -1.49 -13.05 -26.07
N LEU A 148 -0.43 -12.34 -26.46
CA LEU A 148 -0.02 -11.11 -25.78
C LEU A 148 -1.07 -9.99 -25.86
N LYS A 149 -1.70 -9.80 -27.02
CA LYS A 149 -2.79 -8.81 -27.18
C LYS A 149 -4.00 -9.18 -26.31
N ALA A 150 -4.34 -10.46 -26.22
CA ALA A 150 -5.40 -10.94 -25.34
C ALA A 150 -5.05 -10.72 -23.86
N LYS A 151 -3.80 -11.03 -23.45
CA LYS A 151 -3.30 -10.76 -22.11
C LYS A 151 -3.36 -9.27 -21.77
N LEU A 152 -2.92 -8.40 -22.68
CA LEU A 152 -2.94 -6.95 -22.50
C LEU A 152 -4.37 -6.42 -22.27
N ARG A 153 -5.34 -6.87 -23.08
CA ARG A 153 -6.76 -6.52 -22.86
C ARG A 153 -7.29 -6.99 -21.51
N ALA A 154 -6.93 -8.21 -21.09
CA ALA A 154 -7.34 -8.74 -19.78
C ALA A 154 -6.73 -7.94 -18.63
N LEU A 155 -5.47 -7.51 -18.74
CA LEU A 155 -4.81 -6.64 -17.77
C LEU A 155 -5.47 -5.25 -17.72
N GLU A 156 -5.84 -4.68 -18.87
CA GLU A 156 -6.54 -3.40 -18.93
C GLU A 156 -7.92 -3.45 -18.25
N LEU A 157 -8.72 -4.48 -18.54
CA LEU A 157 -10.01 -4.68 -17.87
C LEU A 157 -9.84 -4.84 -16.35
N ARG A 158 -8.79 -5.55 -15.91
CA ARG A 158 -8.49 -5.69 -14.48
C ARG A 158 -8.12 -4.35 -13.84
N LEU A 159 -7.35 -3.50 -14.54
CA LEU A 159 -7.02 -2.15 -14.05
C LEU A 159 -8.26 -1.25 -13.97
N GLU A 160 -9.20 -1.36 -14.91
CA GLU A 160 -10.48 -0.64 -14.88
C GLU A 160 -11.32 -1.00 -13.64
N GLN A 161 -11.21 -2.23 -13.14
CA GLN A 161 -11.87 -2.67 -11.91
C GLN A 161 -11.11 -2.24 -10.64
N LEU A 162 -9.78 -2.42 -10.62
CA LEU A 162 -8.97 -2.17 -9.42
C LEU A 162 -8.80 -0.68 -9.10
N ARG A 163 -8.75 0.20 -10.10
CA ARG A 163 -8.50 1.65 -9.89
C ARG A 163 -9.63 2.35 -9.12
N PRO A 164 -10.92 2.18 -9.48
CA PRO A 164 -12.01 2.73 -8.68
C PRO A 164 -12.06 2.15 -7.26
N GLU A 165 -11.80 0.85 -7.11
CA GLU A 165 -11.75 0.22 -5.78
C GLU A 165 -10.63 0.82 -4.92
N LEU A 166 -9.44 1.02 -5.49
CA LEU A 166 -8.31 1.66 -4.82
C LEU A 166 -8.64 3.10 -4.41
N ALA A 167 -9.27 3.87 -5.30
CA ALA A 167 -9.67 5.25 -5.02
C ALA A 167 -10.67 5.32 -3.87
N LYS A 168 -11.69 4.44 -3.87
CA LYS A 168 -12.67 4.33 -2.78
C LYS A 168 -11.99 3.98 -1.45
N LEU A 169 -11.12 2.96 -1.45
CA LEU A 169 -10.39 2.54 -0.25
C LEU A 169 -9.44 3.62 0.27
N LEU A 170 -8.83 4.41 -0.62
CA LEU A 170 -8.00 5.54 -0.21
C LEU A 170 -8.83 6.60 0.50
N ALA A 171 -10.01 6.95 -0.03
CA ALA A 171 -10.92 7.89 0.60
C ALA A 171 -11.39 7.39 1.97
N ASP A 172 -11.80 6.12 2.07
CA ASP A 172 -12.19 5.49 3.33
C ASP A 172 -11.04 5.47 4.34
N LYS A 173 -9.85 5.10 3.90
CA LYS A 173 -8.64 5.10 4.73
C LYS A 173 -8.35 6.51 5.26
N GLN A 174 -8.34 7.53 4.41
CA GLN A 174 -8.05 8.92 4.80
C GLN A 174 -9.09 9.45 5.79
N ARG A 175 -10.37 9.14 5.58
CA ARG A 175 -11.44 9.49 6.50
C ARG A 175 -11.18 8.90 7.88
N VAL A 176 -10.86 7.61 7.98
CA VAL A 176 -10.58 6.96 9.27
C VAL A 176 -9.28 7.48 9.90
N ASP A 177 -8.23 7.69 9.11
CA ASP A 177 -6.96 8.27 9.60
C ASP A 177 -7.19 9.65 10.23
N ALA A 178 -8.06 10.48 9.64
CA ALA A 178 -8.44 11.76 10.22
C ALA A 178 -9.11 11.61 11.59
N LEU A 179 -9.98 10.61 11.77
CA LEU A 179 -10.66 10.34 13.05
C LEU A 179 -9.71 9.79 14.12
N LEU A 180 -8.74 8.98 13.71
CA LEU A 180 -7.75 8.40 14.61
C LEU A 180 -6.67 9.41 15.04
N SER A 181 -6.45 10.48 14.27
CA SER A 181 -5.34 11.42 14.47
C SER A 181 -5.25 11.99 15.89
N ALA A 182 -6.33 12.57 16.41
CA ALA A 182 -6.34 13.18 17.74
C ALA A 182 -6.21 12.16 18.89
N PRO A 183 -6.97 11.05 18.92
CA PRO A 183 -6.77 10.01 19.93
C PRO A 183 -5.38 9.36 19.89
N LEU A 184 -4.77 9.20 18.71
CA LEU A 184 -3.40 8.69 18.60
C LEU A 184 -2.38 9.68 19.18
N LEU A 185 -2.56 10.98 18.95
CA LEU A 185 -1.72 12.01 19.56
C LEU A 185 -1.86 12.01 21.09
N GLU A 186 -3.08 11.90 21.60
CA GLU A 186 -3.35 11.78 23.04
C GLU A 186 -2.68 10.52 23.63
N GLN A 187 -2.80 9.37 22.95
CA GLN A 187 -2.13 8.14 23.37
C GLN A 187 -0.61 8.32 23.46
N HIS A 188 -0.01 8.98 22.47
CA HIS A 188 1.42 9.26 22.46
C HIS A 188 1.83 10.15 23.64
N GLN A 189 1.10 11.24 23.89
CA GLN A 189 1.35 12.14 25.03
C GLN A 189 1.21 11.43 26.39
N LEU A 190 0.21 10.55 26.54
CA LEU A 190 0.02 9.75 27.76
C LEU A 190 1.15 8.75 27.96
N ASN A 191 1.64 8.11 26.89
CA ASN A 191 2.81 7.23 26.94
C ASN A 191 4.08 7.97 27.37
N ASP A 192 4.34 9.16 26.79
CA ASP A 192 5.49 9.99 27.17
C ASP A 192 5.40 10.41 28.64
N ARG A 193 4.19 10.78 29.09
CA ARG A 193 3.95 11.12 30.50
C ARG A 193 4.17 9.93 31.42
N LEU A 194 3.75 8.73 31.01
CA LEU A 194 3.95 7.51 31.78
C LEU A 194 5.46 7.20 31.92
N ALA A 195 6.22 7.26 30.82
CA ALA A 195 7.66 7.05 30.82
C ALA A 195 8.39 8.07 31.72
N SER A 196 7.97 9.35 31.68
CA SER A 196 8.48 10.39 32.57
C SER A 196 8.22 10.06 34.05
N LEU A 197 6.99 9.66 34.39
CA LEU A 197 6.64 9.28 35.77
C LEU A 197 7.38 8.02 36.24
N GLU A 198 7.62 7.05 35.34
CA GLU A 198 8.42 5.86 35.63
C GLU A 198 9.88 6.21 35.97
N GLY A 199 10.46 7.17 35.24
CA GLY A 199 11.77 7.74 35.56
C GLY A 199 11.78 8.44 36.92
N GLU A 200 10.76 9.24 37.22
CA GLU A 200 10.61 9.92 38.52
C GLU A 200 10.47 8.93 39.69
N VAL A 201 9.70 7.86 39.53
CA VAL A 201 9.56 6.79 40.53
C VAL A 201 10.90 6.09 40.76
N THR A 202 11.60 5.73 39.68
CA THR A 202 12.93 5.09 39.76
C THR A 202 13.94 5.97 40.50
N LEU A 203 13.92 7.29 40.25
CA LEU A 203 14.76 8.24 40.96
C LEU A 203 14.38 8.34 42.45
N ALA A 204 13.08 8.41 42.78
CA ALA A 204 12.61 8.41 44.17
C ALA A 204 13.02 7.13 44.92
N GLU A 205 12.97 5.97 44.27
CA GLU A 205 13.46 4.69 44.82
C GLU A 205 14.98 4.68 45.07
N SER A 206 15.75 5.42 44.27
CA SER A 206 17.19 5.59 44.52
C SER A 206 17.44 6.41 45.79
N PHE A 207 16.65 7.46 46.04
CA PHE A 207 16.74 8.24 47.26
C PHE A 207 16.27 7.44 48.47
N GLU A 208 15.21 6.63 48.34
CA GLU A 208 14.72 5.75 49.39
C GLU A 208 15.80 4.72 49.81
N ARG A 209 16.48 4.11 48.84
CA ARG A 209 17.62 3.22 49.10
C ARG A 209 18.78 3.94 49.81
N ARG A 210 19.17 5.12 49.33
CA ARG A 210 20.22 5.94 49.98
C ARG A 210 19.85 6.34 51.40
N LEU A 211 18.58 6.70 51.64
CA LEU A 211 18.08 7.05 52.97
C LEU A 211 18.15 5.85 53.92
N SER A 212 17.81 4.66 53.44
CA SER A 212 17.88 3.41 54.23
C SER A 212 19.31 3.00 54.59
N GLY A 213 20.28 3.31 53.73
CA GLY A 213 21.71 3.01 53.93
C GLY A 213 22.51 4.10 54.66
N ALA A 214 21.90 5.24 54.98
CA ALA A 214 22.59 6.35 55.64
C ALA A 214 22.92 6.03 57.11
N SER A 215 24.17 6.29 57.49
CA SER A 215 24.76 5.87 58.77
C SER A 215 24.41 6.81 59.93
N ASN A 216 24.04 8.06 59.64
CA ASN A 216 23.78 9.09 60.63
C ASN A 216 22.68 10.08 60.19
N SER A 217 22.24 10.94 61.12
CA SER A 217 21.19 11.93 60.89
C SER A 217 21.55 12.99 59.85
N TYR A 218 22.84 13.33 59.72
CA TYR A 218 23.33 14.31 58.75
C TYR A 218 23.22 13.78 57.31
N GLU A 219 23.67 12.56 57.05
CA GLU A 219 23.54 11.90 55.74
C GLU A 219 22.07 11.73 55.32
N ARG A 220 21.18 11.41 56.28
CA ARG A 220 19.73 11.35 56.03
C ARG A 220 19.18 12.72 55.63
N ALA A 221 19.62 13.79 56.30
CA ALA A 221 19.21 15.15 55.97
C ALA A 221 19.67 15.56 54.56
N MET A 222 20.90 15.21 54.16
CA MET A 222 21.39 15.45 52.79
C MET A 222 20.55 14.75 51.73
N VAL A 223 20.18 13.48 51.96
CA VAL A 223 19.30 12.73 51.03
C VAL A 223 17.93 13.41 50.90
N HIS A 224 17.35 13.88 52.01
CA HIS A 224 16.10 14.64 51.99
C HIS A 224 16.23 15.98 51.24
N GLU A 225 17.35 16.69 51.40
CA GLU A 225 17.61 17.95 50.69
C GLU A 225 17.74 17.72 49.17
N GLU A 226 18.50 16.70 48.76
CA GLU A 226 18.65 16.34 47.34
C GLU A 226 17.32 15.89 46.72
N CYS A 227 16.53 15.08 47.43
CA CYS A 227 15.18 14.70 47.01
C CYS A 227 14.29 15.94 46.86
N SER A 228 14.34 16.85 47.83
CA SER A 228 13.58 18.11 47.78
C SER A 228 13.96 18.96 46.57
N LYS A 229 15.26 19.07 46.25
CA LYS A 229 15.75 19.78 45.06
C LYS A 229 15.27 19.12 43.77
N ALA A 230 15.34 17.79 43.68
CA ALA A 230 14.94 17.04 42.49
C ALA A 230 13.42 17.09 42.23
N PHE A 231 12.60 17.15 43.28
CA PHE A 231 11.14 17.11 43.19
C PHE A 231 10.43 18.41 43.62
N GLY A 232 11.12 19.55 43.55
CA GLY A 232 10.51 20.88 43.70
C GLY A 232 9.89 21.15 45.07
N GLY A 233 10.55 20.70 46.15
CA GLY A 233 10.14 20.97 47.53
C GLY A 233 9.55 19.78 48.28
N GLU A 234 9.38 18.62 47.63
CA GLU A 234 8.94 17.39 48.31
C GLU A 234 10.12 16.67 48.97
N SER A 235 10.25 16.82 50.30
CA SER A 235 11.41 16.31 51.04
C SER A 235 11.40 14.81 51.30
N GLY A 236 10.26 14.12 51.25
CA GLY A 236 10.15 12.69 51.60
C GLY A 236 10.16 11.75 50.38
N PRO A 237 11.22 10.95 50.13
CA PRO A 237 11.29 10.05 48.98
C PRO A 237 10.10 9.08 48.87
N GLY A 238 9.67 8.49 49.99
CA GLY A 238 8.50 7.61 50.02
C GLY A 238 7.18 8.31 49.68
N ARG A 239 7.04 9.59 50.05
CA ARG A 239 5.85 10.41 49.73
C ARG A 239 5.82 10.78 48.24
N VAL A 240 6.97 11.16 47.68
CA VAL A 240 7.15 11.40 46.24
C VAL A 240 6.76 10.12 45.49
N LYS A 241 7.36 8.98 45.84
CA LYS A 241 7.07 7.68 45.23
C LYS A 241 5.58 7.35 45.24
N GLN A 242 4.92 7.45 46.40
CA GLN A 242 3.48 7.16 46.51
C GLN A 242 2.62 8.13 45.68
N LYS A 243 2.99 9.41 45.59
CA LYS A 243 2.29 10.39 44.75
C LYS A 243 2.45 10.05 43.27
N LYS A 244 3.68 9.83 42.80
CA LYS A 244 3.96 9.50 41.40
C LYS A 244 3.34 8.17 40.97
N GLN A 245 3.33 7.16 41.85
CA GLN A 245 2.63 5.90 41.59
C GLN A 245 1.11 6.09 41.42
N ARG A 246 0.47 6.98 42.20
CA ARG A 246 -0.94 7.32 42.01
C ARG A 246 -1.20 8.05 40.69
N ASP A 247 -0.31 8.98 40.33
CA ASP A 247 -0.37 9.67 39.04
C ASP A 247 -0.23 8.69 37.87
N MET A 248 0.70 7.73 37.96
CA MET A 248 0.87 6.65 36.98
C MET A 248 -0.42 5.83 36.81
N GLN A 249 -1.08 5.46 37.91
CA GLN A 249 -2.36 4.73 37.85
C GLN A 249 -3.45 5.57 37.15
N ALA A 250 -3.48 6.89 37.37
CA ALA A 250 -4.42 7.76 36.68
C ALA A 250 -4.13 7.85 35.18
N VAL A 251 -2.86 7.99 34.80
CA VAL A 251 -2.42 8.00 33.38
C VAL A 251 -2.75 6.68 32.70
N ARG A 252 -2.47 5.53 33.32
CA ARG A 252 -2.80 4.20 32.78
C ARG A 252 -4.31 4.03 32.52
N ARG A 253 -5.17 4.45 33.45
CA ARG A 253 -6.63 4.43 33.24
C ARG A 253 -7.08 5.31 32.07
N ASN A 254 -6.44 6.46 31.87
CA ASN A 254 -6.75 7.31 30.71
C ASN A 254 -6.29 6.68 29.41
N LEU A 255 -5.11 6.04 29.42
CA LEU A 255 -4.58 5.29 28.28
C LEU A 255 -5.53 4.16 27.88
N GLU A 256 -6.05 3.38 28.83
CA GLU A 256 -7.07 2.35 28.59
C GLU A 256 -8.33 2.92 27.91
N LYS A 257 -8.80 4.11 28.32
CA LYS A 257 -9.95 4.78 27.70
C LYS A 257 -9.66 5.21 26.26
N VAL A 258 -8.47 5.77 26.01
CA VAL A 258 -8.05 6.19 24.66
C VAL A 258 -7.91 4.98 23.75
N GLU A 259 -7.33 3.88 24.23
CA GLU A 259 -7.24 2.62 23.48
C GLU A 259 -8.62 2.03 23.16
N ALA A 260 -9.55 2.03 24.12
CA ALA A 260 -10.92 1.61 23.88
C ALA A 260 -11.59 2.46 22.79
N ARG A 261 -11.39 3.78 22.83
CA ARG A 261 -11.89 4.70 21.80
C ARG A 261 -11.27 4.45 20.42
N LEU A 262 -9.95 4.23 20.35
CA LEU A 262 -9.25 3.89 19.10
C LEU A 262 -9.80 2.59 18.48
N LYS A 263 -9.99 1.56 19.31
CA LYS A 263 -10.60 0.28 18.88
C LYS A 263 -12.03 0.48 18.40
N GLN A 264 -12.83 1.29 19.11
CA GLN A 264 -14.20 1.59 18.72
C GLN A 264 -14.26 2.30 17.36
N ILE A 265 -13.40 3.30 17.10
CA ILE A 265 -13.33 3.97 15.79
C ILE A 265 -13.04 2.96 14.67
N GLY A 266 -12.05 2.09 14.88
CA GLY A 266 -11.70 1.04 13.91
C GLY A 266 -12.85 0.05 13.67
N GLN A 267 -13.55 -0.36 14.72
CA GLN A 267 -14.70 -1.27 14.64
C GLN A 267 -15.91 -0.64 13.94
N LEU A 268 -16.21 0.63 14.20
CA LEU A 268 -17.29 1.34 13.52
C LEU A 268 -16.97 1.50 12.03
N ALA A 269 -15.73 1.86 11.71
CA ALA A 269 -15.30 2.04 10.33
C ALA A 269 -15.27 0.73 9.51
N SER A 270 -15.07 -0.42 10.15
CA SER A 270 -15.04 -1.72 9.47
C SER A 270 -16.43 -2.31 9.19
N ARG A 271 -17.51 -1.69 9.72
CA ARG A 271 -18.87 -2.17 9.47
C ARG A 271 -19.20 -2.07 7.98
N PRO A 272 -19.65 -3.17 7.34
CA PRO A 272 -20.10 -3.12 5.96
C PRO A 272 -21.49 -2.49 5.91
N ILE A 273 -21.54 -1.17 5.75
CA ILE A 273 -22.79 -0.42 5.61
C ILE A 273 -22.92 0.03 4.16
N SER A 274 -23.82 -0.59 3.41
CA SER A 274 -24.15 -0.18 2.04
C SER A 274 -25.45 0.62 2.00
N THR A 275 -26.39 0.28 2.88
CA THR A 275 -27.75 0.80 2.88
C THR A 275 -28.12 1.36 4.25
N LEU A 276 -28.73 2.54 4.27
CA LEU A 276 -29.26 3.19 5.46
C LEU A 276 -30.77 3.38 5.29
N VAL A 277 -31.54 2.78 6.20
CA VAL A 277 -32.99 2.98 6.28
C VAL A 277 -33.28 3.95 7.43
N LEU A 278 -33.82 5.11 7.11
CA LEU A 278 -34.12 6.15 8.06
C LEU A 278 -35.59 6.04 8.45
N ASP A 279 -35.82 5.97 9.76
CA ASP A 279 -37.13 6.21 10.34
C ASP A 279 -37.43 7.71 10.26
N GLY A 280 -38.13 8.09 9.20
CA GLY A 280 -38.34 9.49 8.83
C GLY A 280 -39.15 10.24 9.88
N ASN A 281 -40.15 9.59 10.48
CA ASN A 281 -40.94 10.20 11.55
C ASN A 281 -40.07 10.50 12.76
N ASN A 282 -39.22 9.56 13.19
CA ASN A 282 -38.39 9.73 14.38
C ASN A 282 -37.42 10.91 14.26
N LEU A 283 -36.84 11.11 13.08
CA LEU A 283 -35.92 12.21 12.76
C LEU A 283 -36.59 13.57 12.52
N CYS A 284 -37.93 13.64 12.50
CA CYS A 284 -38.68 14.90 12.41
C CYS A 284 -38.98 15.54 13.78
N TYR A 285 -38.45 14.99 14.88
CA TYR A 285 -38.69 15.48 16.23
C TYR A 285 -37.38 15.82 16.95
N GLU A 286 -37.37 16.93 17.70
CA GLU A 286 -36.38 17.23 18.74
C GLU A 286 -37.08 17.11 20.11
N GLY A 287 -36.74 16.05 20.85
CA GLY A 287 -37.48 15.70 22.07
C GLY A 287 -38.94 15.34 21.78
N ARG A 288 -39.87 16.24 22.10
CA ARG A 288 -41.32 16.07 21.84
C ARG A 288 -41.86 17.05 20.79
N GLU A 289 -41.02 17.98 20.33
CA GLU A 289 -41.41 19.02 19.41
C GLU A 289 -41.20 18.55 17.97
N PHE A 290 -42.21 18.74 17.12
CA PHE A 290 -42.09 18.46 15.69
C PHE A 290 -41.36 19.61 15.01
N ILE A 291 -40.24 19.31 14.37
CA ILE A 291 -39.34 20.29 13.76
C ILE A 291 -39.29 20.18 12.23
N GLY A 292 -40.21 19.41 11.65
CA GLY A 292 -40.36 19.28 10.19
C GLY A 292 -39.28 18.41 9.53
N LEU A 293 -39.17 18.57 8.20
CA LEU A 293 -38.28 17.76 7.35
C LEU A 293 -36.84 18.27 7.27
N ALA A 294 -36.55 19.48 7.79
CA ALA A 294 -35.23 20.11 7.64
C ALA A 294 -34.05 19.24 8.13
N PRO A 295 -34.11 18.56 9.30
CA PRO A 295 -33.06 17.65 9.74
C PRO A 295 -32.87 16.48 8.77
N LEU A 296 -33.97 15.94 8.25
CA LEU A 296 -33.98 14.81 7.34
C LEU A 296 -33.40 15.17 5.98
N HIS A 297 -33.75 16.33 5.43
CA HIS A 297 -33.14 16.84 4.21
C HIS A 297 -31.63 16.98 4.39
N ALA A 298 -31.19 17.72 5.41
CA ALA A 298 -29.76 17.93 5.66
C ALA A 298 -29.00 16.60 5.81
N LEU A 299 -29.54 15.67 6.60
CA LEU A 299 -28.96 14.35 6.79
C LEU A 299 -28.90 13.54 5.49
N THR A 300 -29.99 13.49 4.72
CA THR A 300 -30.05 12.69 3.48
C THR A 300 -29.12 13.22 2.40
N TYR A 301 -28.95 14.54 2.25
CA TYR A 301 -27.91 15.11 1.36
C TYR A 301 -26.50 14.70 1.79
N ALA A 302 -26.21 14.66 3.09
CA ALA A 302 -24.91 14.24 3.59
C ALA A 302 -24.66 12.73 3.39
N LEU A 303 -25.70 11.90 3.39
CA LEU A 303 -25.60 10.44 3.26
C LEU A 303 -25.64 9.93 1.81
N ALA A 304 -26.37 10.59 0.91
CA ALA A 304 -26.67 10.10 -0.44
C ALA A 304 -25.41 9.82 -1.30
N GLY A 305 -24.31 10.52 -1.06
CA GLY A 305 -23.05 10.30 -1.79
C GLY A 305 -22.29 9.03 -1.37
N SER A 306 -22.62 8.45 -0.20
CA SER A 306 -21.86 7.34 0.38
C SER A 306 -22.68 6.06 0.60
N TYR A 307 -24.01 6.19 0.67
CA TYR A 307 -24.91 5.09 1.01
C TYR A 307 -26.13 5.08 0.09
N HIS A 308 -26.72 3.90 -0.11
CA HIS A 308 -28.10 3.83 -0.58
C HIS A 308 -29.02 4.21 0.59
N VAL A 309 -29.83 5.24 0.42
CA VAL A 309 -30.63 5.81 1.51
C VAL A 309 -32.11 5.60 1.21
N ILE A 310 -32.80 4.97 2.16
CA ILE A 310 -34.25 4.77 2.12
C ILE A 310 -34.84 5.52 3.31
N VAL A 311 -35.78 6.42 3.07
CA VAL A 311 -36.53 7.11 4.12
C VAL A 311 -37.92 6.51 4.16
N VAL A 312 -38.33 6.01 5.33
CA VAL A 312 -39.67 5.47 5.55
C VAL A 312 -40.42 6.35 6.52
N PHE A 313 -41.59 6.83 6.11
CA PHE A 313 -42.50 7.58 6.96
C PHE A 313 -43.76 6.78 7.28
N ASP A 314 -44.27 6.98 8.48
CA ASP A 314 -45.64 6.62 8.84
C ASP A 314 -46.66 7.49 8.11
N ALA A 315 -47.87 6.96 7.94
CA ALA A 315 -48.95 7.64 7.25
C ALA A 315 -49.32 9.00 7.87
N SER A 316 -49.07 9.19 9.16
CA SER A 316 -49.32 10.42 9.91
C SER A 316 -48.53 11.63 9.38
N ILE A 317 -47.39 11.44 8.70
CA ILE A 317 -46.54 12.54 8.22
C ILE A 317 -47.30 13.51 7.30
N ARG A 318 -48.21 12.97 6.48
CA ARG A 318 -49.07 13.73 5.55
C ARG A 318 -49.88 14.78 6.29
N ARG A 319 -50.44 14.39 7.45
CA ARG A 319 -51.27 15.27 8.28
C ARG A 319 -50.42 16.31 9.01
N LEU A 320 -49.25 15.91 9.51
CA LEU A 320 -48.34 16.80 10.24
C LEU A 320 -47.82 17.93 9.34
N LEU A 321 -47.41 17.58 8.12
CA LEU A 321 -46.87 18.54 7.16
C LEU A 321 -47.95 19.21 6.29
N ARG A 322 -49.18 18.69 6.27
CA ARG A 322 -50.25 19.07 5.33
C ARG A 322 -49.80 18.94 3.87
N MET A 323 -49.08 17.86 3.59
CA MET A 323 -48.47 17.57 2.29
C MET A 323 -48.93 16.20 1.77
N ASN A 324 -49.03 16.06 0.44
CA ASN A 324 -49.14 14.77 -0.22
C ASN A 324 -47.76 14.11 -0.42
N ASP A 325 -47.74 12.86 -0.86
CA ASP A 325 -46.51 12.06 -0.97
C ASP A 325 -45.46 12.69 -1.88
N GLN A 326 -45.89 13.29 -3.00
CA GLN A 326 -44.99 13.98 -3.92
C GLN A 326 -44.38 15.22 -3.29
N GLN A 327 -45.17 15.98 -2.53
CA GLN A 327 -44.71 17.18 -1.83
C GLN A 327 -43.72 16.83 -0.71
N VAL A 328 -43.97 15.76 0.06
CA VAL A 328 -43.04 15.27 1.07
C VAL A 328 -41.72 14.83 0.41
N ALA A 329 -41.77 14.15 -0.74
CA ALA A 329 -40.57 13.66 -1.42
C ALA A 329 -39.75 14.76 -2.14
N TYR A 330 -40.36 15.91 -2.47
CA TYR A 330 -39.76 16.93 -3.35
C TYR A 330 -38.41 17.50 -2.86
N GLY A 331 -38.18 17.55 -1.53
CA GLY A 331 -36.97 18.10 -0.94
C GLY A 331 -35.78 17.14 -0.84
N PHE A 332 -35.98 15.86 -1.12
CA PHE A 332 -34.94 14.84 -0.97
C PHE A 332 -34.04 14.74 -2.23
N PRO A 333 -32.76 14.34 -2.07
CA PRO A 333 -31.90 13.98 -3.20
C PRO A 333 -32.55 12.93 -4.10
N ARG A 334 -32.29 12.97 -5.41
CA ARG A 334 -32.93 12.07 -6.39
C ARG A 334 -32.60 10.60 -6.17
N GLU A 335 -31.44 10.34 -5.56
CA GLU A 335 -30.90 9.03 -5.26
C GLU A 335 -31.54 8.40 -4.00
N VAL A 336 -32.25 9.20 -3.20
CA VAL A 336 -32.91 8.78 -1.96
C VAL A 336 -34.30 8.24 -2.28
N MET A 337 -34.58 7.02 -1.81
CA MET A 337 -35.91 6.44 -1.92
C MET A 337 -36.76 6.93 -0.75
N VAL A 338 -37.83 7.67 -1.02
CA VAL A 338 -38.80 8.09 0.00
C VAL A 338 -40.05 7.23 -0.10
N HIS A 339 -40.41 6.56 0.99
CA HIS A 339 -41.60 5.73 1.08
C HIS A 339 -42.50 6.21 2.22
N ILE A 340 -43.77 6.46 1.93
CA ILE A 340 -44.76 6.80 2.95
C ILE A 340 -45.78 5.68 3.03
N VAL A 341 -45.82 5.01 4.17
CA VAL A 341 -46.65 3.83 4.40
C VAL A 341 -48.14 4.19 4.28
N ALA A 342 -48.95 3.21 3.86
CA ALA A 342 -50.39 3.39 3.71
C ALA A 342 -51.07 3.61 5.08
N SER A 343 -52.22 4.29 5.08
CA SER A 343 -52.98 4.50 6.31
C SER A 343 -53.35 3.16 6.97
N LYS A 344 -53.21 3.09 8.30
CA LYS A 344 -53.46 1.90 9.15
C LYS A 344 -52.39 0.80 9.09
N GLN A 345 -51.31 0.99 8.33
CA GLN A 345 -50.12 0.13 8.42
C GLN A 345 -49.06 0.80 9.31
N ALA A 346 -48.34 0.00 10.10
CA ALA A 346 -47.27 0.50 10.97
C ALA A 346 -45.97 0.66 10.18
N ALA A 347 -45.36 1.85 10.27
CA ALA A 347 -44.08 2.11 9.62
C ALA A 347 -42.94 1.22 10.13
N ASP A 348 -42.96 0.87 11.42
CA ASP A 348 -41.91 0.09 12.09
C ASP A 348 -41.57 -1.21 11.36
N GLN A 349 -42.59 -1.96 10.93
CA GLN A 349 -42.37 -3.20 10.18
C GLN A 349 -41.71 -2.92 8.82
N THR A 350 -42.15 -1.87 8.13
CA THR A 350 -41.63 -1.49 6.81
C THR A 350 -40.18 -1.00 6.90
N VAL A 351 -39.84 -0.24 7.94
CA VAL A 351 -38.46 0.19 8.26
C VAL A 351 -37.56 -1.03 8.41
N LEU A 352 -37.97 -2.01 9.22
CA LEU A 352 -37.15 -3.20 9.51
C LEU A 352 -37.03 -4.13 8.29
N GLU A 353 -38.10 -4.29 7.50
CA GLU A 353 -38.10 -5.13 6.30
C GLU A 353 -37.30 -4.53 5.15
N SER A 354 -37.28 -3.20 5.04
CA SER A 354 -36.43 -2.47 4.10
C SER A 354 -34.94 -2.66 4.39
N ALA A 355 -34.57 -3.03 5.62
CA ALA A 355 -33.21 -3.32 6.06
C ALA A 355 -32.92 -4.84 6.21
N SER A 356 -33.46 -5.64 5.30
CA SER A 356 -33.36 -7.11 5.34
C SER A 356 -31.95 -7.66 5.04
N THR A 357 -31.13 -6.97 4.24
CA THR A 357 -29.76 -7.41 3.92
C THR A 357 -28.81 -7.20 5.09
N SER A 358 -27.75 -8.00 5.19
CA SER A 358 -26.80 -7.97 6.32
C SER A 358 -25.98 -6.68 6.44
N ASP A 359 -25.90 -5.91 5.36
CA ASP A 359 -25.17 -4.65 5.21
C ASP A 359 -26.10 -3.41 5.25
N ALA A 360 -27.39 -3.61 5.51
CA ALA A 360 -28.35 -2.53 5.75
C ALA A 360 -28.44 -2.19 7.24
N TYR A 361 -28.53 -0.91 7.59
CA TYR A 361 -28.68 -0.45 8.96
C TYR A 361 -29.86 0.51 9.07
N VAL A 362 -30.51 0.53 10.23
CA VAL A 362 -31.66 1.41 10.49
C VAL A 362 -31.23 2.57 11.39
N ILE A 363 -31.56 3.79 11.00
CA ILE A 363 -31.38 5.00 11.82
C ILE A 363 -32.71 5.34 12.49
N SER A 364 -32.81 5.13 13.79
CA SER A 364 -33.97 5.48 14.61
C SER A 364 -33.56 5.52 16.09
N ASN A 365 -34.29 6.25 16.93
CA ASN A 365 -34.21 6.17 18.39
C ASN A 365 -35.21 5.17 19.01
N ASP A 366 -36.09 4.56 18.20
CA ASP A 366 -36.95 3.46 18.66
C ASP A 366 -36.18 2.15 18.84
N ARG A 367 -36.46 1.44 19.93
CA ARG A 367 -35.89 0.11 20.21
C ARG A 367 -36.60 -1.01 19.47
N PHE A 368 -37.76 -0.76 18.85
CA PHE A 368 -38.56 -1.76 18.15
C PHE A 368 -38.78 -3.01 19.01
N ARG A 369 -39.18 -2.79 20.28
CA ARG A 369 -39.25 -3.86 21.31
C ARG A 369 -40.21 -4.99 20.93
N ASP A 370 -41.18 -4.71 20.07
CA ASP A 370 -42.17 -5.69 19.61
C ASP A 370 -41.65 -6.54 18.43
N PHE A 371 -40.48 -6.22 17.86
CA PHE A 371 -39.91 -6.85 16.66
C PHE A 371 -38.53 -7.49 16.92
N THR A 372 -38.36 -8.13 18.08
CA THR A 372 -37.09 -8.74 18.50
C THR A 372 -36.60 -9.88 17.59
N ASP A 373 -37.51 -10.48 16.82
CA ASP A 373 -37.25 -11.52 15.82
C ASP A 373 -36.61 -10.98 14.54
N LYS A 374 -36.78 -9.69 14.23
CA LYS A 374 -36.26 -9.08 12.99
C LYS A 374 -34.73 -9.00 13.03
N ALA A 375 -34.10 -9.35 11.91
CA ALA A 375 -32.64 -9.46 11.75
C ALA A 375 -31.87 -8.16 12.08
N VAL A 376 -32.52 -7.00 11.97
CA VAL A 376 -31.91 -5.70 12.32
C VAL A 376 -31.73 -5.57 13.84
N VAL A 377 -32.75 -5.98 14.60
CA VAL A 377 -32.77 -5.87 16.07
C VAL A 377 -31.86 -6.92 16.69
N SER A 378 -32.00 -8.18 16.28
CA SER A 378 -31.15 -9.28 16.78
C SER A 378 -29.68 -9.14 16.37
N GLY A 379 -29.42 -8.59 15.17
CA GLY A 379 -28.09 -8.31 14.66
C GLY A 379 -27.46 -7.00 15.15
N GLN A 380 -28.12 -6.25 16.04
CA GLN A 380 -27.64 -4.96 16.57
C GLN A 380 -27.32 -3.92 15.47
N ARG A 381 -28.11 -3.89 14.39
CA ARG A 381 -27.96 -2.98 13.24
C ARG A 381 -28.80 -1.70 13.36
N LEU A 382 -29.11 -1.29 14.59
CA LEU A 382 -29.78 -0.03 14.91
C LEU A 382 -28.74 1.05 15.22
N ILE A 383 -28.80 2.16 14.49
CA ILE A 383 -27.97 3.35 14.66
C ILE A 383 -28.83 4.44 15.30
N ARG A 384 -28.34 4.99 16.41
CA ARG A 384 -29.00 6.10 17.13
C ARG A 384 -28.57 7.45 16.59
N HIS A 385 -29.45 8.43 16.74
CA HIS A 385 -29.15 9.81 16.38
C HIS A 385 -29.53 10.75 17.51
N GLU A 386 -28.90 11.92 17.54
CA GLU A 386 -29.26 13.00 18.45
C GLU A 386 -29.53 14.25 17.63
N ILE A 387 -30.59 14.98 17.95
CA ILE A 387 -30.85 16.30 17.39
C ILE A 387 -30.70 17.28 18.54
N VAL A 388 -29.74 18.20 18.39
CA VAL A 388 -29.47 19.22 19.40
C VAL A 388 -28.96 20.50 18.74
N ALA A 389 -29.55 21.63 19.11
CA ALA A 389 -29.10 22.96 18.71
C ALA A 389 -28.93 23.12 17.19
N GLY A 390 -29.94 22.66 16.42
CA GLY A 390 -29.94 22.76 14.95
C GLY A 390 -28.93 21.83 14.27
N LYS A 391 -28.50 20.76 14.94
CA LYS A 391 -27.60 19.75 14.37
C LYS A 391 -28.14 18.35 14.57
N VAL A 392 -27.97 17.51 13.56
CA VAL A 392 -28.16 16.05 13.64
C VAL A 392 -26.79 15.41 13.86
N LEU A 393 -26.66 14.63 14.93
CA LEU A 393 -25.46 13.91 15.31
C LEU A 393 -25.72 12.41 15.19
N ILE A 394 -24.84 11.70 14.48
CA ILE A 394 -24.87 10.24 14.35
C ILE A 394 -23.47 9.71 14.63
N HIS A 395 -23.23 9.31 15.88
CA HIS A 395 -21.91 8.91 16.34
C HIS A 395 -21.36 7.68 15.63
N ASP A 396 -22.20 6.67 15.38
CA ASP A 396 -21.80 5.44 14.69
C ASP A 396 -21.33 5.68 13.25
N LEU A 397 -21.80 6.77 12.62
CA LEU A 397 -21.37 7.20 11.29
C LEU A 397 -20.33 8.33 11.33
N ASN A 398 -19.97 8.80 12.53
CA ASN A 398 -19.19 10.00 12.77
C ASN A 398 -19.67 11.19 11.92
N LEU A 399 -20.99 11.45 11.97
CA LEU A 399 -21.64 12.47 11.17
C LEU A 399 -22.24 13.54 12.07
N ALA A 400 -22.01 14.80 11.71
CA ALA A 400 -22.63 15.97 12.34
C ALA A 400 -23.06 16.94 11.24
N VAL A 401 -24.38 17.13 11.08
CA VAL A 401 -24.93 17.98 10.01
C VAL A 401 -25.77 19.09 10.63
N SER A 402 -25.48 20.33 10.27
CA SER A 402 -26.32 21.47 10.65
C SER A 402 -27.53 21.57 9.72
N PHE A 403 -28.67 21.98 10.27
CA PHE A 403 -29.88 22.30 9.50
C PHE A 403 -30.48 23.61 10.00
N GLU A 404 -31.13 24.34 9.11
CA GLU A 404 -31.88 25.54 9.46
C GLU A 404 -33.31 25.16 9.79
N GLN A 405 -33.79 25.54 10.97
CA GLN A 405 -35.21 25.50 11.30
C GLN A 405 -35.89 26.71 10.65
N GLU A 406 -36.84 26.47 9.75
CA GLU A 406 -37.74 27.53 9.29
C GLU A 406 -38.58 28.02 10.48
N GLY A 407 -38.22 29.19 11.01
CA GLY A 407 -39.07 30.02 11.86
C GLY A 407 -39.13 29.69 13.36
N ARG A 408 -38.04 29.96 14.11
CA ARG A 408 -38.20 30.45 15.49
C ARG A 408 -38.43 31.95 15.44
N SER A 409 -39.69 32.39 15.35
CA SER A 409 -40.03 33.72 15.87
C SER A 409 -39.90 33.65 17.38
N PHE A 410 -38.73 34.02 17.93
CA PHE A 410 -38.65 34.45 19.31
C PHE A 410 -39.54 35.70 19.42
N GLY A 411 -40.77 35.49 19.89
CA GLY A 411 -41.68 36.56 20.23
C GLY A 411 -41.02 37.47 21.25
N ASP A 412 -41.07 38.76 20.94
CA ASP A 412 -40.57 39.87 21.72
C ASP A 412 -40.97 39.80 23.19
N GLY A 413 -40.08 40.39 24.00
CA GLY A 413 -40.21 40.46 25.44
C GLY A 413 -41.52 41.08 25.91
N HIS A 414 -42.14 40.41 26.88
CA HIS A 414 -43.00 41.10 27.82
C HIS A 414 -42.14 41.85 28.84
N ALA A 415 -41.94 43.13 28.56
CA ALA A 415 -41.96 44.18 29.57
C ALA A 415 -43.23 45.00 29.32
N ILE A 416 -44.25 44.83 30.17
CA ILE A 416 -44.77 45.80 31.16
C ILE A 416 -45.52 44.97 32.20
#